data_AF-A0A403T230-F1
#
_entry.id   AF-A0A403T230-F1
#
_cell.length_a   1.000
_cell.length_b   1.000
_cell.length_c   1.000
_cell.angle_alpha   90.00
_cell.angle_beta   90.00
_cell.angle_gamma   90.00
#
_symmetry.space_group_name_H-M   'P 1'
#
loop_
_entity.id
_entity.type
_entity.pdbx_description
1 polymer ?
#
loop_
_entity_poly.entity_id
_entity_poly.type
_entity_poly.pdbx_seq_one_letter_code
_entity_poly.pdbx_strand_id
1 'polypeptide(L)'
;MALNQAEQEILERKTARWVYEQGRGVTAKEVAKRFRLHIHTARLVIHGIMRRTDGIRCELLGKYEHTAKGARQVKYFSVIHLPEEYQPKGSKTEKHR
;
A
#
# COMPACT_ATOMS: atom_id res chain seq x y z
N MET A 1 -13.90 -17.05 4.52
CA MET A 1 -12.73 -17.44 5.35
C MET A 1 -11.98 -16.17 5.71
N ALA A 2 -11.80 -15.90 7.01
CA ALA A 2 -10.94 -14.82 7.48
C ALA A 2 -9.48 -15.33 7.48
N LEU A 3 -8.54 -14.50 7.06
CA LEU A 3 -7.10 -14.81 7.21
C LEU A 3 -6.78 -14.90 8.70
N ASN A 4 -5.90 -15.81 9.10
CA ASN A 4 -5.38 -15.77 10.46
C ASN A 4 -4.45 -14.54 10.62
N GLN A 5 -4.17 -14.14 11.87
CA GLN A 5 -3.43 -12.91 12.14
C GLN A 5 -2.03 -12.88 11.51
N ALA A 6 -1.36 -14.03 11.44
CA ALA A 6 -0.03 -14.15 10.83
C ALA A 6 -0.08 -14.00 9.30
N GLU A 7 -1.06 -14.60 8.63
CA GLU A 7 -1.27 -14.46 7.20
C GLU A 7 -1.62 -13.03 6.82
N GLN A 8 -2.42 -12.35 7.64
CA GLN A 8 -2.75 -10.94 7.45
C GLN A 8 -1.51 -10.06 7.57
N GLU A 9 -0.67 -10.27 8.59
CA GLU A 9 0.58 -9.53 8.73
C GLU A 9 1.53 -9.73 7.53
N ILE A 10 1.68 -10.97 7.06
CA ILE A 10 2.50 -11.27 5.88
C ILE A 10 1.95 -10.54 4.65
N LEU A 11 0.63 -10.52 4.46
CA LEU A 11 -0.03 -9.83 3.35
C LEU A 11 0.15 -8.32 3.43
N GLU A 12 0.02 -7.73 4.62
CA GLU A 12 0.25 -6.30 4.87
C GLU A 12 1.68 -5.90 4.54
N ARG A 13 2.69 -6.65 5.02
CA ARG A 13 4.10 -6.39 4.71
C ARG A 13 4.41 -6.50 3.21
N LYS A 14 3.91 -7.56 2.55
CA LYS A 14 4.09 -7.73 1.09
C LYS A 14 3.43 -6.59 0.32
N THR A 15 2.27 -6.14 0.77
CA THR A 15 1.55 -5.02 0.14
C THR A 15 2.31 -3.72 0.35
N ALA A 16 2.75 -3.40 1.57
CA ALA A 16 3.51 -2.19 1.88
C ALA A 16 4.79 -2.11 1.04
N ARG A 17 5.54 -3.22 0.95
CA ARG A 17 6.72 -3.31 0.09
C ARG A 17 6.39 -3.06 -1.38
N TRP A 18 5.37 -3.72 -1.91
CA TRP A 18 4.99 -3.54 -3.32
C TRP A 18 4.56 -2.11 -3.63
N VAL A 19 3.81 -1.46 -2.71
CA VAL A 19 3.41 -0.06 -2.84
C VAL A 19 4.63 0.87 -2.81
N TYR A 20 5.58 0.62 -1.90
CA TYR A 20 6.84 1.37 -1.83
C TYR A 20 7.62 1.28 -3.16
N GLU A 21 7.72 0.07 -3.72
CA GLU A 21 8.36 -0.19 -5.03
C GLU A 21 7.67 0.56 -6.19
N GLN A 22 6.41 1.00 -6.06
CA GLN A 22 5.75 1.78 -7.12
C GLN A 22 6.25 3.23 -7.20
N GLY A 23 6.83 3.78 -6.14
CA GLY A 23 7.27 5.19 -6.10
C GLY A 23 6.15 6.21 -6.28
N ARG A 24 4.88 5.81 -6.19
CA ARG A 24 3.68 6.66 -6.35
C ARG A 24 2.52 6.16 -5.51
N GLY A 25 1.51 7.02 -5.36
CA GLY A 25 0.23 6.62 -4.78
C GLY A 25 -0.51 5.60 -5.66
N VAL A 26 -1.09 4.58 -5.02
CA VAL A 26 -1.91 3.54 -5.66
C VAL A 26 -3.31 3.50 -5.07
N THR A 27 -4.28 3.08 -5.87
CA THR A 27 -5.66 2.91 -5.43
C THR A 27 -5.88 1.53 -4.80
N ALA A 28 -6.91 1.39 -3.95
CA ALA A 28 -7.32 0.09 -3.43
C ALA A 28 -7.69 -0.92 -4.54
N LYS A 29 -8.10 -0.45 -5.72
CA LYS A 29 -8.36 -1.30 -6.88
C LYS A 29 -7.07 -1.90 -7.44
N GLU A 30 -6.00 -1.12 -7.52
CA GLU A 30 -4.69 -1.60 -7.96
C GLU A 30 -4.15 -2.66 -7.00
N VAL A 31 -4.26 -2.43 -5.68
CA VAL A 31 -3.90 -3.41 -4.65
C VAL A 31 -4.73 -4.70 -4.80
N ALA A 32 -6.05 -4.57 -4.93
CA ALA A 32 -6.95 -5.70 -5.13
C ALA A 32 -6.56 -6.54 -6.35
N LYS A 33 -6.25 -5.89 -7.48
CA LYS A 33 -5.80 -6.55 -8.70
C LYS A 33 -4.45 -7.25 -8.50
N ARG A 34 -3.48 -6.58 -7.87
CA ARG A 34 -2.12 -7.10 -7.66
C ARG A 34 -2.08 -8.37 -6.83
N PHE A 35 -2.90 -8.42 -5.78
CA PHE A 35 -2.93 -9.51 -4.80
C PHE A 35 -4.12 -10.46 -4.99
N ARG A 36 -4.91 -10.30 -6.08
CA ARG A 36 -6.14 -11.07 -6.36
C ARG A 36 -7.10 -11.10 -5.18
N LEU A 37 -7.31 -9.94 -4.56
CA LEU A 37 -8.18 -9.75 -3.39
C LEU A 37 -9.51 -9.14 -3.81
N HIS A 38 -10.54 -9.36 -2.99
CA HIS A 38 -11.73 -8.54 -3.06
C HIS A 38 -11.41 -7.09 -2.68
N ILE A 39 -12.07 -6.11 -3.32
CA ILE A 39 -11.78 -4.68 -3.09
C ILE A 39 -11.97 -4.27 -1.62
N HIS A 40 -12.92 -4.89 -0.91
CA HIS A 40 -13.12 -4.66 0.51
C HIS A 40 -11.90 -5.14 1.33
N THR A 41 -11.38 -6.33 1.05
CA THR A 41 -10.18 -6.88 1.69
C THR A 41 -8.95 -6.02 1.43
N ALA A 42 -8.77 -5.52 0.20
CA ALA A 42 -7.67 -4.61 -0.11
C ALA A 42 -7.73 -3.31 0.72
N ARG A 43 -8.93 -2.77 0.96
CA ARG A 43 -9.10 -1.61 1.86
C ARG A 43 -8.72 -1.94 3.31
N LEU A 44 -9.11 -3.11 3.81
CA LEU A 44 -8.75 -3.56 5.15
C LEU A 44 -7.23 -3.71 5.30
N VAL A 45 -6.56 -4.29 4.31
CA VAL A 45 -5.09 -4.40 4.28
C VAL A 45 -4.44 -3.02 4.31
N ILE A 46 -4.89 -2.07 3.47
CA ILE A 46 -4.37 -0.70 3.48
C ILE A 46 -4.56 -0.06 4.87
N HIS A 47 -5.75 -0.20 5.45
CA HIS A 47 -6.04 0.33 6.79
C HIS A 47 -5.17 -0.33 7.87
N GLY A 48 -4.89 -1.63 7.75
CA GLY A 48 -4.00 -2.38 8.63
C GLY A 48 -2.58 -1.80 8.58
N ILE A 49 -2.03 -1.64 7.38
CA ILE A 49 -0.69 -1.06 7.17
C ILE A 49 -0.57 0.33 7.79
N MET A 50 -1.57 1.20 7.58
CA MET A 50 -1.58 2.55 8.14
C MET A 50 -1.60 2.60 9.68
N ARG A 51 -2.00 1.51 10.35
CA ARG A 51 -2.03 1.41 11.81
C ARG A 51 -0.83 0.66 12.38
N ARG A 52 0.08 0.16 11.55
CA ARG A 52 1.26 -0.57 12.03
C ARG A 52 2.20 0.37 12.77
N THR A 53 2.82 -0.16 13.83
CA THR A 53 3.77 0.55 14.68
C THR A 53 5.21 0.12 14.45
N ASP A 54 5.47 -0.70 13.42
CA ASP A 54 6.77 -1.27 13.08
C ASP A 54 7.61 -0.37 12.15
N GLY A 55 7.32 0.93 12.14
CA GLY A 55 8.12 1.93 11.43
C GLY A 55 7.72 2.19 9.97
N ILE A 56 6.76 1.45 9.41
CA ILE A 56 6.21 1.77 8.07
C ILE A 56 5.48 3.12 8.14
N ARG A 57 5.89 4.08 7.30
CA ARG A 57 5.20 5.38 7.20
C ARG A 57 4.45 5.47 5.89
N CYS A 58 3.18 5.87 5.97
CA CYS A 58 2.28 5.93 4.83
C CYS A 58 1.62 7.28 4.71
N GLU A 59 1.08 7.53 3.52
CA GLU A 59 0.25 8.69 3.23
C GLU A 59 -1.00 8.24 2.47
N LEU A 60 -2.12 8.93 2.70
CA LEU A 60 -3.38 8.71 2.00
C LEU A 60 -3.91 10.04 1.46
N LEU A 61 -3.87 10.21 0.15
CA LEU A 61 -4.32 11.42 -0.54
C LEU A 61 -5.66 11.20 -1.23
N GLY A 62 -6.65 12.05 -0.92
CA GLY A 62 -7.91 12.11 -1.65
C GLY A 62 -7.83 13.11 -2.79
N LYS A 63 -8.08 12.68 -4.02
CA LYS A 63 -8.18 13.55 -5.20
C LYS A 63 -9.55 13.37 -5.87
N TYR A 64 -10.07 14.44 -6.47
CA TYR A 64 -11.23 14.33 -7.35
C TYR A 64 -10.75 14.09 -8.77
N GLU A 65 -11.22 13.00 -9.38
CA GLU A 65 -10.99 12.71 -10.79
C GLU A 65 -12.26 12.98 -11.60
N HIS A 66 -12.11 13.65 -12.74
CA HIS A 66 -13.20 13.83 -13.69
C HIS A 66 -13.45 12.54 -14.46
N THR A 67 -14.69 12.09 -14.46
CA THR A 67 -15.18 10.95 -15.25
C THR A 67 -16.26 11.42 -16.21
N ALA A 68 -16.59 10.59 -17.20
CA ALA A 68 -17.69 10.86 -18.12
C ALA A 68 -19.05 11.08 -17.43
N LYS A 69 -19.19 10.67 -16.15
CA LYS A 69 -20.41 10.84 -15.33
C LYS A 69 -20.27 11.91 -14.24
N GLY A 70 -19.23 12.75 -14.30
CA GLY A 70 -18.95 13.79 -13.31
C GLY A 70 -17.68 13.52 -12.50
N ALA A 71 -17.45 14.28 -11.43
CA ALA A 71 -16.27 14.12 -10.58
C ALA A 71 -16.46 13.02 -9.53
N ARG A 72 -15.44 12.18 -9.34
CA ARG A 72 -15.41 11.15 -8.29
C ARG A 72 -14.21 11.34 -7.39
N GLN A 73 -14.43 11.22 -6.08
CA GLN A 73 -13.32 11.15 -5.12
C GLN A 73 -12.61 9.79 -5.20
N VAL A 74 -11.30 9.82 -5.40
CA VAL A 74 -10.40 8.68 -5.46
C VAL A 74 -9.31 8.85 -4.40
N LYS A 75 -9.03 7.76 -3.67
CA LYS A 75 -8.00 7.74 -2.63
C LYS A 75 -6.76 7.00 -3.13
N TYR A 76 -5.61 7.66 -3.03
CA TYR A 76 -4.29 7.13 -3.36
C TYR A 76 -3.52 6.89 -2.07
N PHE A 77 -3.08 5.65 -1.90
CA PHE A 77 -2.26 5.20 -0.79
C PHE A 77 -0.81 5.07 -1.25
N SER A 78 0.13 5.64 -0.50
CA SER A 78 1.57 5.53 -0.73
C SER A 78 2.28 5.11 0.55
N VAL A 79 3.41 4.42 0.39
CA VAL A 79 4.36 4.15 1.46
C VAL A 79 5.54 5.09 1.23
N ILE A 80 5.75 6.03 2.15
CA ILE A 80 6.79 7.06 2.04
C ILE A 80 8.11 6.61 2.69
N HIS A 81 8.04 5.69 3.65
CA HIS A 81 9.20 5.09 4.28
C HIS A 81 8.92 3.63 4.59
N LEU A 82 9.87 2.78 4.20
CA LEU A 82 9.86 1.35 4.46
C LEU A 82 11.13 0.99 5.27
N PRO A 83 11.01 0.40 6.47
CA PRO A 83 12.14 -0.09 7.26
C PRO A 83 13.05 -1.01 6.45
N GLU A 84 14.36 -0.96 6.70
CA GLU A 84 15.39 -1.72 5.95
C GLU A 84 15.11 -3.23 5.92
N GLU A 85 14.58 -3.79 7.01
CA GLU A 85 14.22 -5.21 7.12
C GLU A 85 13.18 -5.65 6.08
N TYR A 86 12.34 -4.72 5.62
CA TYR A 86 11.30 -4.96 4.64
C TYR A 86 11.69 -4.50 3.24
N GLN A 87 12.82 -3.80 3.08
CA GLN A 87 13.29 -3.34 1.79
C GLN A 87 13.69 -4.53 0.89
N PRO A 88 13.56 -4.39 -0.43
CA PRO A 88 14.09 -5.38 -1.35
C PRO A 88 15.59 -5.58 -1.10
N LYS A 89 15.99 -6.82 -0.75
CA LYS A 89 17.42 -7.21 -0.71
C LYS A 89 18.00 -7.04 -2.11
N GLY A 90 18.63 -5.89 -2.37
CA GLY A 90 19.11 -5.50 -3.68
C GLY A 90 19.08 -3.99 -3.94
N SER A 91 18.28 -3.23 -3.18
CA SER A 91 18.31 -1.77 -3.23
C SER A 91 19.44 -1.25 -2.35
N LYS A 92 20.69 -1.37 -2.84
CA LYS A 92 21.72 -0.42 -2.43
C LYS A 92 21.20 0.95 -2.83
N THR A 93 20.60 1.68 -1.90
CA THR A 93 20.51 3.12 -2.01
C THR A 93 21.96 3.61 -1.99
N GLU A 94 22.52 3.77 -3.19
CA GLU A 94 23.70 4.60 -3.37
C GLU A 94 23.40 5.96 -2.74
N LYS A 95 24.07 6.21 -1.64
CA LYS A 95 24.25 7.54 -1.08
C LYS A 95 24.87 8.42 -2.16
N HIS A 96 24.10 9.38 -2.66
CA HIS A 96 24.64 10.64 -3.17
C HIS A 96 23.92 11.72 -2.35
N ARG A 97 24.48 12.12 -1.20
CA ARG A 97 25.55 13.12 -1.02
C ARG A 97 25.12 14.51 -1.47
#